data_AF-A0A0N1GF93-F1
#
_entry.id   AF-A0A0N1GF93-F1
#
_cell.length_a   1.000
_cell.length_b   1.000
_cell.length_c   1.000
_cell.angle_alpha   90.00
_cell.angle_beta   90.00
_cell.angle_gamma   90.00
#
_symmetry.space_group_name_H-M   'P 1'
#
loop_
_entity.id
_entity.type
_entity.pdbx_description
1 polymer ?
#
loop_
_entity_poly.entity_id
_entity_poly.type
_entity_poly.pdbx_seq_one_letter_code
_entity_poly.pdbx_strand_id
1 'polypeptide(L)'
;MATWGLIVETTVGAGEGKHSEAHVLTYVNGTRDEALVELEMRARRYKPDHPLSPKRRRLFRDGDGFLLVIDGARQSYGSRFTVAELLEDITVR
;
A
#
# COMPACT_ATOMS: atom_id res chain seq x y z
N MET A 1 -2.90 -4.43 -23.86
CA MET A 1 -2.04 -3.97 -22.74
C MET A 1 -2.55 -4.61 -21.48
N ALA A 2 -1.67 -5.00 -20.57
CA ALA A 2 -2.08 -5.55 -19.28
C ALA A 2 -2.73 -4.47 -18.40
N THR A 3 -3.58 -4.90 -17.48
CA THR A 3 -4.14 -4.06 -16.42
C THR A 3 -3.39 -4.38 -15.13
N TRP A 4 -2.93 -3.35 -14.42
CA TRP A 4 -2.16 -3.49 -13.19
C TRP A 4 -2.95 -2.94 -12.00
N GLY A 5 -3.16 -3.77 -10.98
CA GLY A 5 -3.65 -3.33 -9.68
C GLY A 5 -2.53 -2.68 -8.86
N LEU A 6 -2.81 -1.49 -8.33
CA LEU A 6 -1.97 -0.84 -7.33
C LEU A 6 -2.51 -1.17 -5.95
N ILE A 7 -1.79 -1.97 -5.17
CA ILE A 7 -2.29 -2.54 -3.92
C ILE A 7 -1.54 -1.93 -2.75
N VAL A 8 -2.25 -1.66 -1.65
CA VAL A 8 -1.65 -1.38 -0.35
C VAL A 8 -2.11 -2.42 0.67
N GLU A 9 -1.17 -3.00 1.40
CA GLU A 9 -1.43 -3.75 2.62
C GLU A 9 -1.07 -2.86 3.81
N THR A 10 -2.00 -2.59 4.72
CA THR A 10 -1.77 -1.68 5.85
C THR A 10 -2.44 -2.19 7.12
N THR A 11 -1.97 -1.71 8.27
CA THR A 11 -2.67 -1.95 9.53
C THR A 11 -3.92 -1.08 9.65
N VAL A 12 -5.04 -1.71 9.96
CA VAL A 12 -6.33 -1.08 10.29
C VAL A 12 -6.82 -1.55 11.66
N GLY A 13 -8.01 -1.13 12.08
CA GLY A 13 -8.60 -1.49 13.38
C GLY A 13 -8.04 -0.68 14.56
N ALA A 14 -8.33 -1.08 15.80
CA ALA A 14 -7.88 -0.37 16.99
C ALA A 14 -7.62 -1.33 18.16
N GLY A 15 -6.77 -0.92 19.12
CA GLY A 15 -6.42 -1.75 20.29
C GLY A 15 -5.86 -3.11 19.90
N GLU A 16 -6.42 -4.17 20.50
CA GLU A 16 -6.10 -5.57 20.21
C GLU A 16 -6.74 -6.08 18.89
N GLY A 17 -7.70 -5.35 18.33
CA GLY A 17 -8.35 -5.69 17.06
C GLY A 17 -7.58 -5.23 15.82
N LYS A 18 -6.32 -4.81 15.97
CA LYS A 18 -5.49 -4.40 14.83
C LYS A 18 -5.12 -5.61 13.99
N HIS A 19 -5.23 -5.47 12.69
CA HIS A 19 -4.86 -6.48 11.71
C HIS A 19 -4.43 -5.80 10.40
N SER A 20 -3.87 -6.58 9.48
CA SER A 20 -3.50 -6.07 8.16
C SER A 20 -4.61 -6.37 7.17
N GLU A 21 -5.00 -5.35 6.39
CA GLU A 21 -5.92 -5.49 5.27
C GLU A 21 -5.25 -5.05 3.97
N ALA A 22 -5.66 -5.67 2.87
CA ALA A 22 -5.24 -5.33 1.52
C ALA A 22 -6.33 -4.53 0.80
N HIS A 23 -5.94 -3.43 0.16
CA HIS A 23 -6.84 -2.59 -0.62
C HIS A 23 -6.25 -2.31 -2.01
N VAL A 24 -7.07 -2.46 -3.04
CA VAL A 24 -6.73 -1.96 -4.38
C VAL A 24 -6.97 -0.44 -4.39
N LEU A 25 -5.90 0.32 -4.54
CA LEU A 25 -5.93 1.78 -4.62
C LEU A 25 -6.52 2.26 -5.95
N THR A 26 -6.11 1.60 -7.04
CA THR A 26 -6.55 1.91 -8.41
C THR A 26 -6.04 0.85 -9.39
N TYR A 27 -6.44 0.97 -10.65
CA TYR A 27 -5.92 0.20 -11.77
C TYR A 27 -5.20 1.11 -12.77
N VAL A 28 -4.13 0.59 -13.38
CA VAL A 28 -3.38 1.26 -14.45
C VAL A 28 -3.37 0.35 -15.68
N ASN A 29 -3.83 0.87 -16.81
CA ASN A 29 -3.69 0.19 -18.10
C ASN A 29 -2.36 0.61 -18.73
N GLY A 30 -1.51 -0.34 -19.08
CA GLY A 30 -0.21 -0.03 -19.69
C GLY A 30 0.90 -1.00 -19.33
N THR A 31 2.10 -0.47 -19.18
CA THR A 31 3.29 -1.21 -18.76
C THR A 31 3.39 -1.28 -17.24
N ARG A 32 4.17 -2.25 -16.76
CA ARG A 32 4.46 -2.39 -15.34
C ARG A 32 5.23 -1.19 -14.78
N ASP A 33 6.12 -0.60 -15.57
CA ASP A 33 6.94 0.55 -15.15
C ASP A 33 6.09 1.80 -14.95
N GLU A 34 5.11 2.04 -15.82
CA GLU A 34 4.12 3.11 -15.63
C GLU A 34 3.31 2.91 -14.34
N ALA A 35 2.90 1.68 -14.06
CA ALA A 35 2.21 1.33 -12.83
C ALA A 35 3.10 1.54 -11.58
N LEU A 36 4.41 1.22 -11.65
CA LEU A 36 5.37 1.47 -10.57
C LEU A 36 5.55 2.97 -10.28
N VAL A 37 5.65 3.80 -11.32
CA VAL A 37 5.73 5.26 -11.18
C VAL A 37 4.48 5.81 -10.49
N GLU A 38 3.31 5.35 -10.91
CA GLU A 38 2.02 5.74 -10.35
C GLU A 38 1.84 5.27 -8.89
N LEU A 39 2.38 4.10 -8.55
CA LEU A 39 2.42 3.56 -7.20
C LEU A 39 3.37 4.36 -6.29
N GLU A 40 4.55 4.74 -6.78
CA GLU A 40 5.51 5.55 -6.01
C GLU A 40 4.88 6.89 -5.60
N MET A 41 4.21 7.56 -6.55
CA MET A 41 3.52 8.83 -6.29
C MET A 41 2.43 8.68 -5.23
N ARG A 42 1.67 7.59 -5.24
CA ARG A 42 0.66 7.28 -4.22
C ARG A 42 1.29 6.97 -2.87
N ALA A 43 2.30 6.11 -2.81
CA ALA A 43 2.98 5.75 -1.57
C ALA A 43 3.58 6.99 -0.85
N ARG A 44 4.08 7.96 -1.62
CA ARG A 44 4.56 9.26 -1.10
C ARG A 44 3.45 10.14 -0.53
N ARG A 45 2.21 10.03 -1.01
CA ARG A 45 1.07 10.83 -0.53
C ARG A 45 0.19 10.11 0.49
N TYR A 46 0.35 8.79 0.61
CA TYR A 46 -0.45 7.94 1.48
C TYR A 46 -0.33 8.33 2.96
N LYS A 47 -1.46 8.27 3.67
CA LYS A 47 -1.60 8.54 5.10
C LYS A 47 -2.33 7.35 5.74
N PRO A 48 -1.63 6.42 6.40
CA PRO A 48 -2.28 5.33 7.12
C PRO A 48 -3.00 5.86 8.36
N ASP A 49 -3.99 5.10 8.83
CA ASP A 49 -4.73 5.40 10.08
C ASP A 49 -3.84 5.26 11.33
N HIS A 50 -2.80 4.41 11.25
CA HIS A 50 -1.84 4.19 12.32
C HIS A 50 -0.44 4.64 11.95
N PRO A 51 0.35 5.14 12.91
CA PRO A 51 -0.02 5.45 14.31
C PRO A 51 -0.82 6.76 14.44
N LEU A 52 -1.66 6.86 15.48
CA LEU A 52 -2.36 8.11 15.86
C LEU A 52 -1.41 9.28 16.22
N SER A 53 -0.17 8.97 16.62
CA SER A 53 0.84 9.96 16.97
C SER A 53 2.16 9.63 16.26
N PRO A 54 2.29 10.00 14.97
CA PRO A 54 3.47 9.70 14.17
C PRO A 54 4.68 10.48 14.66
N LYS A 55 5.82 9.79 14.79
CA LYS A 55 7.10 10.37 15.22
C LYS A 55 8.12 10.42 14.09
N ARG A 56 8.15 9.41 13.23
CA ARG A 56 9.06 9.34 12.09
C ARG A 56 8.41 8.58 10.95
N ARG A 57 8.60 9.07 9.73
CA ARG A 57 8.09 8.46 8.50
C ARG A 57 9.25 8.18 7.55
N ARG A 58 9.33 6.95 7.01
CA ARG A 58 10.34 6.54 6.03
C ARG A 58 9.68 5.70 4.94
N LEU A 59 9.96 6.02 3.69
CA LEU A 59 9.50 5.25 2.53
C LEU A 59 10.72 4.61 1.88
N PHE A 60 10.69 3.30 1.75
CA PHE A 60 11.74 2.51 1.12
C PHE A 60 11.22 1.97 -0.21
N ARG A 61 12.12 1.84 -1.18
CA ARG A 61 11.90 0.95 -2.32
C ARG A 61 12.23 -0.47 -1.86
N ASP A 62 11.35 -1.42 -2.16
CA ASP A 62 11.47 -2.82 -1.73
C ASP A 62 11.14 -3.73 -2.92
N GLY A 63 12.18 -4.28 -3.56
CA GLY A 63 12.03 -4.96 -4.85
C GLY A 63 11.28 -4.09 -5.87
N ASP A 64 10.15 -4.61 -6.34
CA ASP A 64 9.23 -3.94 -7.26
C ASP A 64 8.04 -3.27 -6.56
N GLY A 65 8.27 -2.77 -5.36
CA GLY A 65 7.25 -2.13 -4.56
C GLY A 65 7.86 -1.11 -3.61
N PHE A 66 7.06 -0.72 -2.63
CA PHE A 66 7.48 0.24 -1.62
C PHE A 66 7.04 -0.20 -0.23
N LEU A 67 7.86 0.09 0.77
CA LEU A 67 7.52 -0.12 2.17
C LEU A 67 7.55 1.22 2.90
N LEU A 68 6.39 1.65 3.37
CA LEU A 68 6.26 2.77 4.28
C LEU A 68 6.36 2.26 5.72
N VAL A 69 7.28 2.80 6.49
CA VAL A 69 7.38 2.56 7.93
C VAL A 69 7.13 3.87 8.66
N ILE A 70 6.15 3.86 9.57
CA ILE A 70 5.88 4.98 10.47
C ILE A 70 6.09 4.53 11.92
N ASP A 71 7.01 5.19 12.61
CA ASP A 71 7.22 4.99 14.04
C ASP A 71 6.16 5.79 14.81
N GLY A 72 5.40 5.08 15.65
CA GLY A 72 4.54 5.69 16.66
C GLY A 72 5.25 5.79 18.01
N ALA A 73 4.55 6.29 19.02
CA ALA A 73 5.09 6.38 20.37
C ALA A 73 5.35 5.03 21.04
N ARG A 74 4.60 3.98 20.67
CA ARG A 74 4.66 2.64 21.30
C ARG A 74 5.11 1.53 20.35
N GLN A 75 4.80 1.66 19.08
CA GLN A 75 5.07 0.64 18.07
C GLN A 75 5.22 1.30 16.71
N SER A 76 5.92 0.63 15.80
CA SER A 76 6.00 1.02 14.39
C SER A 76 4.95 0.28 13.58
N TYR A 77 4.50 0.92 12.50
CA TYR A 77 3.50 0.37 11.57
C TYR A 77 4.06 0.38 10.16
N GLY A 78 3.71 -0.65 9.41
CA GLY A 78 4.09 -0.82 8.01
C GLY A 78 2.88 -0.66 7.08
N SER A 79 3.09 -0.03 5.93
CA SER A 79 2.21 -0.16 4.77
C SER A 79 3.05 -0.62 3.58
N ARG A 80 2.72 -1.79 3.01
CA ARG A 80 3.40 -2.34 1.83
C ARG A 80 2.61 -1.99 0.58
N PHE A 81 3.31 -1.51 -0.44
CA PHE A 81 2.75 -1.12 -1.72
C PHE A 81 3.28 -2.05 -2.80
N THR A 82 2.39 -2.65 -3.57
CA THR A 82 2.73 -3.64 -4.59
C THR A 82 2.02 -3.34 -5.90
N VAL A 83 2.70 -3.58 -7.01
CA VAL A 83 2.11 -3.65 -8.36
C VAL A 83 1.84 -5.11 -8.69
N ALA A 84 0.62 -5.44 -9.10
CA ALA A 84 0.25 -6.79 -9.53
C ALA A 84 -0.55 -6.75 -10.84
N GLU A 85 -0.30 -7.71 -11.74
CA GLU A 85 -1.11 -7.85 -12.96
C GLU A 85 -2.50 -8.40 -12.58
N LEU A 86 -3.55 -7.80 -13.11
CA LEU A 86 -4.92 -8.26 -12.93
C LEU A 86 -5.19 -9.41 -13.90
N LEU A 87 -5.28 -10.62 -13.35
CA LEU A 87 -5.54 -11.83 -14.14
C LEU A 87 -7.04 -12.13 -14.28
N GLU A 88 -7.84 -11.78 -13.28
CA GLU A 88 -9.28 -12.01 -13.25
C GLU A 88 -9.98 -10.94 -12.40
N ASP A 89 -11.11 -10.42 -12.88
CA ASP A 89 -12.02 -9.54 -12.14
C ASP A 89 -13.46 -10.02 -12.36
N ILE A 90 -13.99 -10.73 -11.36
CA ILE A 90 -15.34 -11.28 -11.37
C ILE A 90 -16.10 -10.80 -10.14
N THR A 91 -17.38 -10.48 -10.33
CA THR A 91 -18.28 -10.25 -9.20
C THR A 91 -18.74 -11.60 -8.66
N VAL A 92 -18.32 -11.94 -7.44
CA VAL A 92 -18.89 -13.08 -6.69
C VAL A 92 -20.20 -12.63 -6.04
N ARG A 93 -21.26 -13.42 -6.20
CA ARG A 93 -22.57 -13.17 -5.59
C ARG A 93 -22.73 -13.95 -4.29
#